data_AF-A0A6N2LHQ5-F1
#
_entry.id   AF-A0A6N2LHQ5-F1
#
_cell.length_a   1.000
_cell.length_b   1.000
_cell.length_c   1.000
_cell.angle_alpha   90.00
_cell.angle_beta   90.00
_cell.angle_gamma   90.00
#
_symmetry.space_group_name_H-M   'P 1'
#
loop_
_entity.id
_entity.type
_entity.pdbx_description
1 polymer ?
#
loop_
_entity_poly.entity_id
_entity_poly.type
_entity_poly.pdbx_seq_one_letter_code
_entity_poly.pdbx_strand_id
1 'polypeptide(L)'
;MKTNKKTTSNCNPFDFLTEEIIFTILDYLNDDPFSKKSFSLTCKALYSIESHHRKTLKPLRAELLSRTLHRYPHIEHLDLTLCPRIEDIMLNVVSLACKDALCSINLSRSRFFTNIGLSSLVSSCFNLVEIDLSNGVELNDLAAAAIAEAKNLEKLWLSRCKLITDMGIGCVAVGCRKLRLICLKWCLKVSDLGLQLLALKCKEIRSLDLSYLQITEKCLPSILQLQHLEDLVLEGCLGIDDNALSTLQQSCKSLKTLNMSNCHNHSHVGLSSLINGAENLRELTLAYGPALNVLVLEPLEGGLAPQGIELHITSSCRSLTSVRMESRSLVPKEAFVLFGQRCELIEELDVTDSKIDDEGLKSISRCSKLSSLKLGICLNITDDGLKHIGSRCSKMMFIAGTETTANTLEWAMALLLNHPKVMLKVKAEIDEHVGHGRLLNDSDTVKLPYLGCVITETLRLYPPAPLLLPHFSSEACTAGGFDIPQGTMLVVNAWTMHRDPKLWEEPDEFKPERFLGGFGEREGFKYIPFGTGRRVCPGAGMGLQIVSLALGALIQCFEWDTIGAVEDMSQGSGITLFKVKPLEASCSPRRDLITLLSHL
;
A
#
# COMPACT_ATOMS: atom_id res chain seq x y z
N MET A 1 -48.82 31.09 -49.57
CA MET A 1 -49.02 31.19 -48.11
C MET A 1 -47.65 31.15 -47.43
N LYS A 2 -47.26 32.24 -46.75
CA LYS A 2 -46.03 32.34 -45.96
C LYS A 2 -46.17 31.47 -44.71
N THR A 3 -45.30 30.48 -44.52
CA THR A 3 -45.12 29.81 -43.23
C THR A 3 -43.83 30.30 -42.60
N ASN A 4 -43.99 31.12 -41.55
CA ASN A 4 -42.94 31.57 -40.64
C ASN A 4 -42.25 30.36 -39.99
N LYS A 5 -41.02 30.05 -40.41
CA LYS A 5 -40.09 29.30 -39.55
C LYS A 5 -39.56 30.27 -38.50
N LYS A 6 -40.16 30.22 -37.31
CA LYS A 6 -39.57 30.77 -36.08
C LYS A 6 -38.18 30.14 -35.93
N THR A 7 -37.16 31.00 -35.91
CA THR A 7 -35.81 30.68 -35.45
C THR A 7 -35.90 30.18 -34.01
N THR A 8 -35.76 28.87 -33.81
CA THR A 8 -35.43 28.31 -32.50
C THR A 8 -34.01 28.77 -32.17
N SER A 9 -33.89 29.65 -31.19
CA SER A 9 -32.61 29.95 -30.55
C SER A 9 -32.01 28.62 -30.10
N ASN A 10 -30.81 28.29 -30.60
CA ASN A 10 -29.97 27.24 -30.02
C ASN A 10 -29.61 27.69 -28.60
N CYS A 11 -30.47 27.40 -27.62
CA CYS A 11 -30.06 27.43 -26.21
C CYS A 11 -29.09 26.27 -26.03
N ASN A 12 -27.88 26.57 -25.60
CA ASN A 12 -26.93 25.55 -25.23
C ASN A 12 -27.51 24.88 -23.96
N PRO A 13 -27.67 23.54 -23.89
CA PRO A 13 -28.19 22.88 -22.70
C PRO A 13 -27.38 23.18 -21.43
N PHE A 14 -26.13 23.62 -21.57
CA PHE A 14 -25.29 24.08 -20.46
C PHE A 14 -25.64 25.48 -19.92
N ASP A 15 -26.43 26.29 -20.64
CA ASP A 15 -26.86 27.62 -20.18
C ASP A 15 -27.79 27.55 -18.94
N PHE A 16 -28.34 26.36 -18.66
CA PHE A 16 -29.18 26.11 -17.49
C PHE A 16 -28.40 25.65 -16.25
N LEU A 17 -27.11 25.33 -16.38
CA LEU A 17 -26.28 24.93 -15.25
C LEU A 17 -25.71 26.18 -14.56
N THR A 18 -26.02 26.34 -13.28
CA THR A 18 -25.39 27.36 -12.45
C THR A 18 -23.92 27.00 -12.17
N GLU A 19 -23.08 27.98 -11.86
CA GLU A 19 -21.68 27.73 -11.48
C GLU A 19 -21.57 26.79 -10.27
N GLU A 20 -22.51 26.84 -9.33
CA GLU A 20 -22.58 25.95 -8.16
C GLU A 20 -22.73 24.47 -8.55
N ILE A 21 -23.61 24.18 -9.51
CA ILE A 21 -23.79 22.82 -10.02
C ILE A 21 -22.51 22.37 -10.74
N ILE A 22 -21.89 23.26 -11.52
CA ILE A 22 -20.64 22.95 -12.21
C ILE A 22 -19.49 22.70 -11.23
N PHE A 23 -19.41 23.48 -10.14
CA PHE A 23 -18.43 23.24 -9.07
C PHE A 23 -18.65 21.89 -8.42
N THR A 24 -19.91 21.52 -8.16
CA THR A 24 -20.25 20.20 -7.62
C THR A 24 -19.81 19.08 -8.57
N ILE A 25 -20.03 19.23 -9.88
CA ILE A 25 -19.52 18.29 -10.89
C ILE A 25 -17.98 18.22 -10.85
N LEU A 26 -17.30 19.37 -10.77
CA LEU A 26 -15.84 19.43 -10.70
C LEU A 26 -15.28 18.84 -9.38
N ASP A 27 -16.05 18.87 -8.30
CA ASP A 27 -15.71 18.19 -7.04
C ASP A 27 -15.72 16.67 -7.24
N TYR A 28 -16.71 16.12 -7.94
CA TYR A 28 -16.74 14.69 -8.29
C TYR A 28 -15.62 14.28 -9.25
N LEU A 29 -15.12 15.19 -10.08
CA LEU A 29 -14.00 14.92 -11.00
C LEU A 29 -12.62 15.14 -10.35
N ASN A 30 -12.51 15.51 -9.07
CA ASN A 30 -11.25 15.99 -8.49
C ASN A 30 -10.12 14.96 -8.52
N ASP A 31 -10.45 13.69 -8.44
CA ASP A 31 -9.48 12.59 -8.46
C ASP A 31 -9.10 12.13 -9.88
N ASP A 32 -9.77 12.65 -10.92
CA ASP A 32 -9.46 12.37 -12.33
C ASP A 32 -8.99 13.64 -13.08
N PRO A 33 -7.66 13.87 -13.15
CA PRO A 33 -7.10 15.03 -13.84
C PRO A 33 -7.35 15.01 -15.35
N PHE A 34 -7.55 13.84 -15.97
CA PHE A 34 -7.82 13.73 -17.40
C PHE A 34 -9.25 14.16 -17.71
N SER A 35 -10.23 13.69 -16.95
CA SER A 35 -11.63 14.15 -17.11
C SER A 35 -11.78 15.64 -16.83
N LYS A 36 -11.10 16.18 -15.80
CA LYS A 36 -11.07 17.64 -15.58
C LYS A 36 -10.49 18.40 -16.77
N LYS A 37 -9.42 17.86 -17.36
CA LYS A 37 -8.81 18.48 -18.53
C LYS A 37 -9.77 18.45 -19.72
N SER A 38 -10.38 17.30 -20.00
CA SER A 38 -11.38 17.14 -21.05
C SER A 38 -12.55 18.09 -20.86
N PHE A 39 -13.07 18.19 -19.62
CA PHE A 39 -14.11 19.15 -19.23
C PHE A 39 -13.70 20.59 -19.57
N SER A 40 -12.51 21.02 -19.14
CA SER A 40 -12.00 22.37 -19.41
C SER A 40 -11.85 22.68 -20.91
N LEU A 41 -11.66 21.67 -21.76
CA LEU A 41 -11.42 21.84 -23.20
C LEU A 41 -12.71 21.90 -24.02
N THR A 42 -13.86 21.59 -23.42
CA THR A 42 -15.16 21.60 -24.13
C THR A 42 -15.56 22.98 -24.65
N CYS A 43 -15.42 24.03 -23.83
CA CYS A 43 -15.69 25.41 -24.24
C CYS A 43 -15.00 26.43 -23.33
N LYS A 44 -14.98 27.70 -23.76
CA LYS A 44 -14.34 28.81 -23.02
C LYS A 44 -14.96 29.08 -21.64
N ALA A 45 -16.28 28.90 -21.51
CA ALA A 45 -16.97 29.11 -20.23
C ALA A 45 -16.52 28.06 -19.20
N LEU A 46 -16.58 26.77 -19.57
CA LEU A 46 -16.13 25.68 -18.71
C LEU A 46 -14.63 25.73 -18.41
N TYR A 47 -13.81 26.17 -19.38
CA TYR A 47 -12.41 26.48 -19.15
C TYR A 47 -12.20 27.54 -18.06
N SER A 48 -13.00 28.60 -18.05
CA SER A 48 -12.91 29.68 -17.05
C SER A 48 -13.40 29.22 -15.68
N ILE A 49 -14.52 28.51 -15.63
CA ILE A 49 -15.12 28.02 -14.38
C ILE A 49 -14.18 27.01 -13.69
N GLU A 50 -13.61 26.07 -14.45
CA GLU A 50 -12.58 25.15 -13.94
C GLU A 50 -11.37 25.90 -13.37
N SER A 51 -10.98 27.00 -14.02
CA SER A 51 -9.87 27.84 -13.57
C SER A 51 -10.10 28.46 -12.19
N HIS A 52 -11.35 28.83 -11.88
CA HIS A 52 -11.72 29.39 -10.57
C HIS A 52 -11.98 28.31 -9.52
N HIS A 53 -12.43 27.14 -9.94
CA HIS A 53 -12.65 25.98 -9.06
C HIS A 53 -11.33 25.41 -8.53
N ARG A 54 -10.29 25.39 -9.36
CA ARG A 54 -9.03 24.70 -9.05
C ARG A 54 -8.37 25.22 -7.77
N LYS A 55 -8.16 24.31 -6.82
CA LYS A 55 -7.46 24.57 -5.53
C LYS A 55 -6.03 24.05 -5.49
N THR A 56 -5.71 23.02 -6.28
CA THR A 56 -4.39 22.38 -6.27
C THR A 56 -3.70 22.53 -7.62
N LEU A 57 -2.41 22.87 -7.58
CA LEU A 57 -1.59 23.05 -8.77
C LEU A 57 -0.22 22.40 -8.60
N LYS A 58 0.21 21.66 -9.64
CA LYS A 58 1.54 21.07 -9.75
C LYS A 58 2.23 21.50 -11.05
N PRO A 59 2.82 22.71 -11.11
CA PRO A 59 3.44 23.24 -12.31
C PRO A 59 4.63 22.39 -12.77
N LEU A 60 4.79 22.24 -14.08
CA LEU A 60 5.94 21.53 -14.70
C LEU A 60 7.12 22.45 -15.01
N ARG A 61 6.89 23.76 -15.08
CA ARG A 61 7.86 24.76 -15.54
C ARG A 61 7.76 26.02 -14.70
N ALA A 62 8.87 26.42 -14.12
CA ALA A 62 8.95 27.60 -13.25
C ALA A 62 8.73 28.90 -14.03
N GLU A 63 9.18 28.99 -15.28
CA GLU A 63 9.10 30.23 -16.08
C GLU A 63 7.66 30.63 -16.41
N LEU A 64 6.73 29.67 -16.36
CA LEU A 64 5.32 29.89 -16.62
C LEU A 64 4.52 30.13 -15.34
N LEU A 65 5.14 30.09 -14.17
CA LEU A 65 4.42 30.11 -12.89
C LEU A 65 3.60 31.39 -12.73
N SER A 66 4.15 32.56 -13.02
CA SER A 66 3.41 33.84 -12.96
C SER A 66 2.12 33.82 -13.80
N ARG A 67 2.21 33.37 -15.06
CA ARG A 67 1.03 33.24 -15.95
C ARG A 67 0.04 32.20 -15.44
N THR A 68 0.56 31.12 -14.86
CA THR A 68 -0.26 30.01 -14.37
C THR A 68 -1.01 30.42 -13.11
N LEU A 69 -0.38 31.13 -12.17
CA LEU A 69 -1.02 31.63 -10.96
C LEU A 69 -2.04 32.74 -11.26
N HIS A 70 -1.78 33.61 -12.24
CA HIS A 70 -2.79 34.56 -12.69
C HIS A 70 -4.02 33.85 -13.28
N ARG A 71 -3.83 32.70 -13.92
CA ARG A 71 -4.94 31.91 -14.47
C ARG A 71 -5.76 31.24 -13.36
N TYR A 72 -5.12 30.73 -12.32
CA TYR A 72 -5.78 30.02 -11.22
C TYR A 72 -5.72 30.87 -9.94
N PRO A 73 -6.67 31.79 -9.71
CA PRO A 73 -6.59 32.79 -8.64
C PRO A 73 -6.87 32.23 -7.23
N HIS A 74 -7.46 31.04 -7.12
CA HIS A 74 -7.90 30.47 -5.84
C HIS A 74 -7.10 29.22 -5.42
N ILE A 75 -5.81 29.19 -5.79
CA ILE A 75 -4.92 28.10 -5.40
C ILE A 75 -4.66 28.12 -3.89
N GLU A 76 -4.96 27.01 -3.25
CA GLU A 76 -4.73 26.74 -1.83
C GLU A 76 -3.51 25.81 -1.63
N HIS A 77 -3.26 24.91 -2.58
CA HIS A 77 -2.19 23.91 -2.50
C HIS A 77 -1.26 23.99 -3.72
N LEU A 78 0.00 24.37 -3.49
CA LEU A 78 0.99 24.52 -4.56
C LEU A 78 2.14 23.52 -4.42
N ASP A 79 2.23 22.56 -5.35
CA ASP A 79 3.30 21.57 -5.40
C ASP A 79 4.34 21.94 -6.47
N LEU A 80 5.53 22.37 -6.04
CA LEU A 80 6.64 22.76 -6.91
C LEU A 80 7.72 21.67 -7.01
N THR A 81 7.41 20.41 -6.69
CA THR A 81 8.36 19.29 -6.79
C THR A 81 8.89 19.04 -8.20
N LEU A 82 8.13 19.43 -9.23
CA LEU A 82 8.54 19.32 -10.63
C LEU A 82 9.27 20.56 -11.16
N CYS A 83 9.42 21.59 -10.33
CA CYS A 83 10.15 22.81 -10.62
C CYS A 83 11.43 22.89 -9.76
N PRO A 84 12.55 22.27 -10.13
CA PRO A 84 13.74 22.20 -9.26
C PRO A 84 14.48 23.55 -9.09
N ARG A 85 14.21 24.52 -9.96
CA ARG A 85 14.88 25.84 -10.02
C ARG A 85 13.95 26.97 -9.59
N ILE A 86 13.43 26.88 -8.37
CA ILE A 86 12.70 27.99 -7.74
C ILE A 86 13.70 28.88 -7.00
N GLU A 87 13.75 30.14 -7.40
CA GLU A 87 14.55 31.22 -6.79
C GLU A 87 13.66 32.14 -5.95
N ASP A 88 14.26 33.02 -5.15
CA ASP A 88 13.55 33.96 -4.27
C ASP A 88 12.55 34.86 -5.02
N ILE A 89 12.92 35.30 -6.23
CA ILE A 89 12.04 36.10 -7.10
C ILE A 89 10.74 35.35 -7.39
N MET A 90 10.83 34.03 -7.61
CA MET A 90 9.67 33.20 -7.91
C MET A 90 8.82 32.96 -6.67
N LEU A 91 9.42 32.79 -5.49
CA LEU A 91 8.68 32.75 -4.24
C LEU A 91 7.93 34.06 -3.96
N ASN A 92 8.51 35.20 -4.29
CA ASN A 92 7.82 36.49 -4.20
C ASN A 92 6.64 36.59 -5.19
N VAL A 93 6.77 36.02 -6.40
CA VAL A 93 5.63 35.93 -7.34
C VAL A 93 4.50 35.08 -6.74
N VAL A 94 4.83 33.94 -6.14
CA VAL A 94 3.85 33.08 -5.45
C VAL A 94 3.20 33.85 -4.29
N SER A 95 4.01 34.54 -3.48
CA SER A 95 3.53 35.25 -2.29
C SER A 95 2.55 36.37 -2.65
N LEU A 96 2.79 37.09 -3.76
CA LEU A 96 1.89 38.14 -4.23
C LEU A 96 0.61 37.58 -4.89
N ALA A 97 0.72 36.49 -5.65
CA ALA A 97 -0.40 35.93 -6.39
C ALA A 97 -1.38 35.16 -5.48
N CYS A 98 -0.89 34.46 -4.46
CA CYS A 98 -1.68 33.55 -3.63
C CYS A 98 -1.83 34.00 -2.17
N LYS A 99 -1.53 35.27 -1.85
CA LYS A 99 -1.46 35.80 -0.47
C LYS A 99 -2.67 35.45 0.42
N ASP A 100 -3.88 35.48 -0.15
CA ASP A 100 -5.13 35.34 0.61
C ASP A 100 -5.62 33.88 0.68
N ALA A 101 -5.08 32.98 -0.15
CA ALA A 101 -5.61 31.63 -0.35
C ALA A 101 -4.60 30.51 -0.03
N LEU A 102 -3.29 30.76 -0.10
CA LEU A 102 -2.29 29.69 -0.01
C LEU A 102 -2.28 29.06 1.39
N CYS A 103 -2.62 27.77 1.44
CA CYS A 103 -2.68 26.94 2.64
C CYS A 103 -1.52 25.94 2.72
N SER A 104 -1.04 25.43 1.57
CA SER A 104 0.14 24.57 1.54
C SER A 104 1.09 24.84 0.37
N ILE A 105 2.37 24.60 0.62
CA ILE A 105 3.40 24.65 -0.42
C ILE A 105 4.40 23.50 -0.27
N ASN A 106 4.73 22.83 -1.38
CA ASN A 106 5.79 21.83 -1.45
C ASN A 106 6.96 22.32 -2.30
N LEU A 107 8.11 22.52 -1.67
CA LEU A 107 9.37 22.94 -2.27
C LEU A 107 10.46 21.84 -2.14
N SER A 108 10.10 20.59 -1.83
CA SER A 108 11.03 19.52 -1.44
C SER A 108 12.06 19.08 -2.50
N ARG A 109 11.95 19.60 -3.72
CA ARG A 109 12.92 19.36 -4.81
C ARG A 109 13.51 20.65 -5.37
N SER A 110 13.14 21.80 -4.81
CA SER A 110 13.67 23.12 -5.15
C SER A 110 14.89 23.44 -4.27
N ARG A 111 15.96 24.02 -4.86
CA ARG A 111 17.24 24.24 -4.15
C ARG A 111 17.83 25.65 -4.24
N PHE A 112 17.17 26.58 -4.93
CA PHE A 112 17.77 27.86 -5.33
C PHE A 112 17.14 29.08 -4.62
N PHE A 113 16.27 28.84 -3.64
CA PHE A 113 15.71 29.89 -2.79
C PHE A 113 16.45 29.95 -1.45
N THR A 114 16.39 31.11 -0.81
CA THR A 114 17.04 31.40 0.46
C THR A 114 16.00 31.74 1.54
N ASN A 115 16.48 32.14 2.72
CA ASN A 115 15.63 32.65 3.79
C ASN A 115 14.86 33.93 3.39
N ILE A 116 15.36 34.71 2.42
CA ILE A 116 14.70 35.94 1.95
C ILE A 116 13.39 35.61 1.23
N GLY A 117 13.44 34.68 0.26
CA GLY A 117 12.24 34.24 -0.46
C GLY A 117 11.24 33.55 0.47
N LEU A 118 11.71 32.75 1.43
CA LEU A 118 10.86 32.12 2.44
C LEU A 118 10.17 33.15 3.35
N SER A 119 10.90 34.14 3.86
CA SER A 119 10.32 35.21 4.69
C SER A 119 9.27 36.00 3.91
N SER A 120 9.54 36.34 2.64
CA SER A 120 8.56 37.00 1.75
C SER A 120 7.28 36.17 1.59
N LEU A 121 7.43 34.86 1.40
CA LEU A 121 6.31 33.94 1.26
C LEU A 121 5.47 33.86 2.53
N VAL A 122 6.12 33.56 3.66
CA VAL A 122 5.47 33.31 4.95
C VAL A 122 4.83 34.58 5.52
N SER A 123 5.50 35.73 5.39
CA SER A 123 4.96 37.01 5.87
C SER A 123 3.77 37.51 5.06
N SER A 124 3.62 37.06 3.80
CA SER A 124 2.50 37.44 2.93
C SER A 124 1.32 36.46 3.02
N CYS A 125 1.60 35.15 3.16
CA CYS A 125 0.60 34.09 3.11
C CYS A 125 0.17 33.67 4.52
N PHE A 126 -0.73 34.42 5.15
CA PHE A 126 -1.12 34.20 6.55
C PHE A 126 -1.91 32.91 6.81
N ASN A 127 -2.51 32.34 5.76
CA ASN A 127 -3.29 31.10 5.80
C ASN A 127 -2.42 29.85 5.64
N LEU A 128 -1.09 29.99 5.56
CA LEU A 128 -0.18 28.87 5.36
C LEU A 128 -0.17 27.95 6.60
N VAL A 129 -0.62 26.71 6.40
CA VAL A 129 -0.75 25.65 7.40
C VAL A 129 0.29 24.56 7.19
N GLU A 130 0.76 24.35 5.95
CA GLU A 130 1.68 23.27 5.61
C GLU A 130 2.84 23.73 4.72
N ILE A 131 4.06 23.37 5.07
CA ILE A 131 5.26 23.64 4.27
C ILE A 131 6.15 22.39 4.23
N ASP A 132 6.50 21.94 3.03
CA ASP A 132 7.52 20.92 2.81
C ASP A 132 8.77 21.53 2.16
N LEU A 133 9.87 21.56 2.90
CA LEU A 133 11.19 22.05 2.47
C LEU A 133 12.24 20.93 2.45
N SER A 134 11.80 19.66 2.39
CA SER A 134 12.70 18.52 2.41
C SER A 134 13.77 18.61 1.31
N ASN A 135 14.95 18.06 1.52
CA ASN A 135 16.11 18.16 0.63
C ASN A 135 16.63 19.60 0.38
N GLY A 136 16.18 20.60 1.15
CA GLY A 136 16.75 21.93 1.20
C GLY A 136 18.12 21.94 1.90
N VAL A 137 19.12 21.32 1.28
CA VAL A 137 20.45 21.10 1.90
C VAL A 137 21.20 22.39 2.25
N GLU A 138 20.87 23.50 1.59
CA GLU A 138 21.44 24.83 1.83
C GLU A 138 20.66 25.65 2.90
N LEU A 139 19.50 25.16 3.36
CA LEU A 139 18.70 25.86 4.36
C LEU A 139 19.35 25.77 5.74
N ASN A 140 19.60 26.92 6.35
CA ASN A 140 20.22 27.08 7.66
C ASN A 140 19.25 27.71 8.68
N ASP A 141 19.75 28.08 9.85
CA ASP A 141 18.92 28.64 10.93
C ASP A 141 18.22 29.96 10.57
N LEU A 142 18.73 30.74 9.59
CA LEU A 142 18.03 31.93 9.09
C LEU A 142 16.77 31.54 8.32
N ALA A 143 16.81 30.43 7.57
CA ALA A 143 15.62 29.91 6.91
C ALA A 143 14.62 29.38 7.95
N ALA A 144 15.09 28.69 8.98
CA ALA A 144 14.24 28.26 10.09
C ALA A 144 13.59 29.44 10.84
N ALA A 145 14.34 30.54 11.04
CA ALA A 145 13.80 31.78 11.61
C ALA A 145 12.74 32.42 10.71
N ALA A 146 12.93 32.42 9.38
CA ALA A 146 11.91 32.88 8.44
C ALA A 146 10.63 32.03 8.51
N ILE A 147 10.76 30.70 8.63
CA ILE A 147 9.61 29.79 8.81
C ILE A 147 8.88 30.08 10.12
N ALA A 148 9.59 30.47 11.17
CA ALA A 148 9.00 30.80 12.48
C ALA A 148 7.99 31.96 12.43
N GLU A 149 7.99 32.76 11.35
CA GLU A 149 6.98 33.80 11.12
C GLU A 149 5.59 33.20 10.77
N ALA A 150 5.52 31.92 10.38
CA ALA A 150 4.30 31.21 10.00
C ALA A 150 3.48 30.79 11.24
N LYS A 151 2.79 31.75 11.86
CA LYS A 151 2.06 31.53 13.13
C LYS A 151 0.95 30.48 13.09
N ASN A 152 0.42 30.18 11.89
CA ASN A 152 -0.64 29.19 11.67
C ASN A 152 -0.12 27.82 11.20
N LEU A 153 1.20 27.64 11.13
CA LEU A 153 1.80 26.41 10.63
C LEU A 153 1.47 25.22 11.54
N GLU A 154 0.87 24.18 10.96
CA GLU A 154 0.56 22.91 11.63
C GLU A 154 1.46 21.77 11.14
N LYS A 155 1.94 21.80 9.89
CA LYS A 155 2.78 20.71 9.32
C LYS A 155 4.05 21.25 8.68
N LEU A 156 5.18 20.68 9.08
CA LEU A 156 6.49 21.10 8.58
C LEU A 156 7.38 19.88 8.27
N TRP A 157 7.84 19.78 7.03
CA TRP A 157 8.85 18.78 6.65
C TRP A 157 10.18 19.46 6.35
N LEU A 158 11.23 19.03 7.05
CA LEU A 158 12.61 19.49 6.91
C LEU A 158 13.56 18.33 6.62
N SER A 159 13.08 17.21 6.05
CA SER A 159 13.92 16.03 5.88
C SER A 159 15.18 16.37 5.09
N ARG A 160 16.37 15.99 5.59
CA ARG A 160 17.69 16.27 4.97
C ARG A 160 18.07 17.75 4.89
N CYS A 161 17.47 18.64 5.69
CA CYS A 161 17.95 20.02 5.88
C CYS A 161 19.16 20.04 6.83
N LYS A 162 20.32 19.58 6.32
CA LYS A 162 21.52 19.25 7.12
C LYS A 162 22.19 20.44 7.83
N LEU A 163 21.90 21.68 7.44
CA LEU A 163 22.50 22.88 8.00
C LEU A 163 21.66 23.53 9.10
N ILE A 164 20.41 23.08 9.32
CA ILE A 164 19.57 23.53 10.43
C ILE A 164 20.08 22.90 11.73
N THR A 165 20.23 23.73 12.76
CA THR A 165 20.70 23.36 14.09
C THR A 165 19.61 23.51 15.14
N ASP A 166 19.93 23.20 16.39
CA ASP A 166 19.05 23.44 17.54
C ASP A 166 18.55 24.89 17.64
N MET A 167 19.35 25.88 17.20
CA MET A 167 18.93 27.28 17.20
C MET A 167 17.77 27.51 16.23
N GLY A 168 17.87 26.99 15.00
CA GLY A 168 16.81 27.08 14.00
C GLY A 168 15.53 26.37 14.44
N ILE A 169 15.65 25.16 14.99
CA ILE A 169 14.50 24.43 15.57
C ILE A 169 13.90 25.19 16.76
N GLY A 170 14.73 25.83 17.59
CA GLY A 170 14.29 26.71 18.67
C GLY A 170 13.46 27.89 18.16
N CYS A 171 13.88 28.54 17.06
CA CYS A 171 13.10 29.60 16.41
C CYS A 171 11.73 29.08 15.96
N VAL A 172 11.71 27.96 15.23
CA VAL A 172 10.46 27.32 14.76
C VAL A 172 9.55 26.97 15.94
N ALA A 173 10.10 26.41 17.02
CA ALA A 173 9.34 26.05 18.21
C ALA A 173 8.66 27.27 18.87
N VAL A 174 9.36 28.41 18.93
CA VAL A 174 8.82 29.64 19.54
C VAL A 174 7.74 30.29 18.67
N GLY A 175 7.93 30.30 17.35
CA GLY A 175 7.05 30.94 16.38
C GLY A 175 5.84 30.11 15.97
N CYS A 176 6.02 28.80 15.75
CA CYS A 176 5.01 27.88 15.19
C CYS A 176 4.40 27.00 16.29
N ARG A 177 3.70 27.60 17.26
CA ARG A 177 3.17 26.87 18.43
C ARG A 177 2.01 25.91 18.11
N LYS A 178 1.39 26.06 16.94
CA LYS A 178 0.31 25.20 16.45
C LYS A 178 0.80 23.94 15.71
N LEU A 179 2.11 23.70 15.68
CA LEU A 179 2.67 22.52 15.01
C LEU A 179 2.08 21.22 15.58
N ARG A 180 1.55 20.41 14.66
CA ARG A 180 0.98 19.09 14.88
C ARG A 180 1.83 18.00 14.23
N LEU A 181 2.52 18.31 13.13
CA LEU A 181 3.44 17.39 12.46
C LEU A 181 4.77 18.08 12.19
N ILE A 182 5.86 17.43 12.57
CA ILE A 182 7.19 17.87 12.16
C ILE A 182 8.09 16.68 11.82
N CYS A 183 8.72 16.75 10.65
CA CYS A 183 9.69 15.75 10.20
C CYS A 183 11.08 16.36 10.11
N LEU A 184 12.01 15.84 10.91
CA LEU A 184 13.41 16.25 11.03
C LEU A 184 14.36 15.14 10.56
N LYS A 185 13.85 14.15 9.82
CA LYS A 185 14.63 13.02 9.30
C LYS A 185 15.92 13.49 8.62
N TRP A 186 17.08 12.99 9.04
CA TRP A 186 18.42 13.39 8.55
C TRP A 186 18.84 14.85 8.80
N CYS A 187 18.25 15.58 9.75
CA CYS A 187 18.74 16.89 10.21
C CYS A 187 19.92 16.75 11.19
N LEU A 188 21.08 16.34 10.69
CA LEU A 188 22.23 15.86 11.47
C LEU A 188 22.78 16.81 12.56
N LYS A 189 22.46 18.11 12.52
CA LYS A 189 22.89 19.11 13.50
C LYS A 189 21.83 19.46 14.56
N VAL A 190 20.69 18.77 14.53
CA VAL A 190 19.66 18.85 15.57
C VAL A 190 19.95 17.78 16.63
N SER A 191 20.04 18.22 17.88
CA SER A 191 20.34 17.40 19.05
C SER A 191 19.17 17.42 20.05
N ASP A 192 19.39 16.85 21.23
CA ASP A 192 18.40 16.83 22.31
C ASP A 192 17.89 18.23 22.68
N LEU A 193 18.75 19.25 22.62
CA LEU A 193 18.42 20.61 23.02
C LEU A 193 17.31 21.22 22.14
N GLY A 194 17.43 21.09 20.82
CA GLY A 194 16.42 21.58 19.89
C GLY A 194 15.07 20.87 20.08
N LEU A 195 15.10 19.56 20.31
CA LEU A 195 13.90 18.76 20.53
C LEU A 195 13.22 19.05 21.88
N GLN A 196 13.99 19.31 22.93
CA GLN A 196 13.44 19.73 24.23
C GLN A 196 12.70 21.07 24.10
N LEU A 197 13.28 22.05 23.39
CA LEU A 197 12.62 23.33 23.12
C LEU A 197 11.36 23.16 22.27
N LEU A 198 11.42 22.33 21.24
CA LEU A 198 10.28 21.99 20.39
C LEU A 198 9.13 21.41 21.22
N ALA A 199 9.39 20.35 21.99
CA ALA A 199 8.38 19.73 22.84
C ALA A 199 7.89 20.65 23.98
N LEU A 200 8.72 21.60 24.43
CA LEU A 200 8.33 22.59 25.43
C LEU A 200 7.34 23.62 24.89
N LYS A 201 7.47 24.04 23.62
CA LYS A 201 6.67 25.13 23.05
C LYS A 201 5.51 24.65 22.17
N CYS A 202 5.67 23.54 21.46
CA CYS A 202 4.67 23.00 20.53
C CYS A 202 3.92 21.83 21.20
N LYS A 203 2.92 22.14 22.03
CA LYS A 203 2.17 21.13 22.81
C LYS A 203 1.13 20.34 21.99
N GLU A 204 0.81 20.82 20.79
CA GLU A 204 -0.17 20.22 19.88
C GLU A 204 0.43 19.15 18.95
N ILE A 205 1.71 18.81 19.11
CA ILE A 205 2.40 17.81 18.28
C ILE A 205 1.70 16.46 18.42
N ARG A 206 1.34 15.89 17.26
CA ARG A 206 0.76 14.58 17.07
C ARG A 206 1.68 13.61 16.35
N SER A 207 2.52 14.10 15.44
CA SER A 207 3.43 13.29 14.65
C SER A 207 4.83 13.89 14.65
N LEU A 208 5.81 13.08 15.04
CA LEU A 208 7.20 13.51 15.17
C LEU A 208 8.13 12.48 14.53
N ASP A 209 8.80 12.87 13.45
CA ASP A 209 9.80 12.03 12.78
C ASP A 209 11.20 12.57 13.04
N LEU A 210 11.98 11.80 13.80
CA LEU A 210 13.34 12.11 14.25
C LEU A 210 14.37 11.17 13.63
N SER A 211 14.02 10.49 12.53
CA SER A 211 14.86 9.44 11.97
C SER A 211 16.28 9.93 11.65
N TYR A 212 17.29 9.15 12.02
CA TYR A 212 18.71 9.42 11.75
C TYR A 212 19.22 10.74 12.34
N LEU A 213 18.62 11.21 13.44
CA LEU A 213 19.17 12.31 14.23
C LEU A 213 20.24 11.82 15.22
N GLN A 214 21.13 12.73 15.60
CA GLN A 214 22.17 12.49 16.62
C GLN A 214 21.63 12.85 18.01
N ILE A 215 20.58 12.15 18.44
CA ILE A 215 19.84 12.39 19.68
C ILE A 215 20.08 11.26 20.68
N THR A 216 19.86 11.56 21.96
CA THR A 216 20.05 10.63 23.08
C THR A 216 18.75 10.48 23.88
N GLU A 217 18.81 9.76 24.99
CA GLU A 217 17.70 9.62 25.93
C GLU A 217 17.19 10.95 26.50
N LYS A 218 18.02 11.99 26.47
CA LYS A 218 17.75 13.28 27.12
C LYS A 218 16.56 14.03 26.52
N CYS A 219 16.23 13.85 25.24
CA CYS A 219 15.07 14.52 24.63
C CYS A 219 13.74 13.84 24.95
N LEU A 220 13.73 12.52 25.19
CA LEU A 220 12.52 11.73 25.33
C LEU A 220 11.60 12.21 26.46
N PRO A 221 12.07 12.54 27.69
CA PRO A 221 11.17 13.00 28.75
C PRO A 221 10.32 14.21 28.35
N SER A 222 10.85 15.12 27.53
CA SER A 222 10.11 16.30 27.07
C SER A 222 9.12 15.95 25.96
N ILE A 223 9.52 15.12 25.00
CA ILE A 223 8.67 14.66 23.89
C ILE A 223 7.48 13.85 24.44
N LEU A 224 7.72 13.03 25.45
CA LEU A 224 6.72 12.12 26.00
C LEU A 224 5.69 12.79 26.92
N GLN A 225 5.94 14.03 27.31
CA GLN A 225 4.94 14.87 27.98
C GLN A 225 3.91 15.47 27.00
N LEU A 226 4.07 15.27 25.68
CA LEU A 226 3.10 15.70 24.68
C LEU A 226 1.83 14.84 24.78
N GLN A 227 0.72 15.46 25.21
CA GLN A 227 -0.54 14.78 25.47
C GLN A 227 -1.26 14.28 24.21
N HIS A 228 -0.85 14.78 23.04
CA HIS A 228 -1.47 14.50 21.75
C HIS A 228 -0.55 13.72 20.81
N LEU A 229 0.63 13.28 21.25
CA LEU A 229 1.56 12.54 20.41
C LEU A 229 0.99 11.16 20.06
N GLU A 230 0.71 10.94 18.78
CA GLU A 230 0.13 9.71 18.22
C GLU A 230 1.19 8.92 17.46
N ASP A 231 2.10 9.59 16.73
CA ASP A 231 3.11 8.96 15.88
C ASP A 231 4.53 9.42 16.24
N LEU A 232 5.41 8.46 16.54
CA LEU A 232 6.81 8.73 16.84
C LEU A 232 7.73 7.84 15.99
N VAL A 233 8.60 8.45 15.20
CA VAL A 233 9.58 7.74 14.37
C VAL A 233 10.99 8.08 14.87
N LEU A 234 11.70 7.05 15.33
CA LEU A 234 13.07 7.09 15.86
C LEU A 234 14.02 6.22 15.01
N GLU A 235 13.70 5.95 13.75
CA GLU A 235 14.47 5.07 12.87
C GLU A 235 15.95 5.51 12.80
N GLY A 236 16.89 4.62 13.08
CA GLY A 236 18.32 4.92 12.99
C GLY A 236 18.87 5.87 14.05
N CYS A 237 18.12 6.16 15.11
CA CYS A 237 18.60 6.98 16.25
C CYS A 237 19.48 6.13 17.18
N LEU A 238 20.80 6.17 16.97
CA LEU A 238 21.75 5.29 17.66
C LEU A 238 21.94 5.61 19.15
N GLY A 239 21.68 6.85 19.58
CA GLY A 239 21.83 7.27 20.97
C GLY A 239 20.64 6.90 21.88
N ILE A 240 19.61 6.23 21.37
CA ILE A 240 18.46 5.77 22.16
C ILE A 240 18.76 4.37 22.72
N ASP A 241 18.91 4.29 24.04
CA ASP A 241 19.24 3.07 24.78
C ASP A 241 18.07 2.56 25.67
N ASP A 242 18.30 1.49 26.44
CA ASP A 242 17.27 0.95 27.34
C ASP A 242 16.82 1.90 28.46
N ASN A 243 17.71 2.78 28.93
CA ASN A 243 17.36 3.77 29.94
C ASN A 243 16.41 4.83 29.37
N ALA A 244 16.62 5.18 28.10
CA ALA A 244 15.70 5.99 27.31
C ALA A 244 14.30 5.38 27.29
N LEU A 245 14.23 4.06 27.10
CA LEU A 245 12.97 3.33 26.98
C LEU A 245 12.30 3.03 28.33
N SER A 246 13.05 2.86 29.42
CA SER A 246 12.46 2.70 30.75
C SER A 246 11.72 3.96 31.21
N THR A 247 12.18 5.13 30.78
CA THR A 247 11.53 6.42 31.01
C THR A 247 10.17 6.54 30.30
N LEU A 248 9.92 5.75 29.24
CA LEU A 248 8.63 5.70 28.52
C LEU A 248 7.50 5.08 29.36
N GLN A 249 7.82 4.22 30.34
CA GLN A 249 6.82 3.47 31.11
C GLN A 249 5.82 4.37 31.84
N GLN A 250 6.18 5.63 32.12
CA GLN A 250 5.35 6.56 32.90
C GLN A 250 4.66 7.64 32.04
N SER A 251 4.89 7.72 30.72
CA SER A 251 4.45 8.86 29.91
C SER A 251 4.34 8.53 28.42
N CYS A 252 3.11 8.25 27.96
CA CYS A 252 2.53 8.57 26.64
C CYS A 252 1.25 7.73 26.41
N LYS A 253 0.12 8.16 26.97
CA LYS A 253 -1.15 7.44 26.80
C LYS A 253 -1.73 7.55 25.38
N SER A 254 -1.30 8.53 24.59
CA SER A 254 -1.85 8.81 23.26
C SER A 254 -1.13 8.10 22.11
N LEU A 255 0.05 7.52 22.36
CA LEU A 255 0.90 6.97 21.30
C LEU A 255 0.23 5.76 20.64
N LYS A 256 0.12 5.81 19.31
CA LYS A 256 -0.49 4.78 18.47
C LYS A 256 0.53 4.09 17.58
N THR A 257 1.51 4.83 17.05
CA THR A 257 2.54 4.28 16.17
C THR A 257 3.93 4.59 16.69
N LEU A 258 4.79 3.58 16.64
CA LEU A 258 6.19 3.72 17.01
C LEU A 258 7.09 2.95 16.03
N ASN A 259 8.09 3.63 15.51
CA ASN A 259 9.12 3.03 14.67
C ASN A 259 10.51 3.26 15.28
N MET A 260 11.21 2.18 15.60
CA MET A 260 12.59 2.19 16.08
C MET A 260 13.49 1.27 15.25
N SER A 261 13.22 1.21 13.94
CA SER A 261 14.03 0.40 13.02
C SER A 261 15.48 0.90 12.99
N ASN A 262 16.44 0.01 12.80
CA ASN A 262 17.86 0.33 12.72
C ASN A 262 18.44 1.07 13.95
N CYS A 263 17.80 0.97 15.12
CA CYS A 263 18.38 1.44 16.38
C CYS A 263 19.21 0.32 17.01
N HIS A 264 20.41 0.63 17.53
CA HIS A 264 21.36 -0.41 17.96
C HIS A 264 21.60 -0.60 19.47
N ASN A 265 21.15 0.33 20.32
CA ASN A 265 21.53 0.32 21.74
C ASN A 265 20.39 -0.05 22.70
N HIS A 266 19.32 -0.69 22.22
CA HIS A 266 18.22 -1.19 23.04
C HIS A 266 18.23 -2.72 23.16
N SER A 267 17.92 -3.23 24.35
CA SER A 267 17.69 -4.65 24.64
C SER A 267 16.20 -4.96 24.82
N HIS A 268 15.90 -6.18 25.24
CA HIS A 268 14.54 -6.64 25.56
C HIS A 268 13.93 -5.89 26.77
N VAL A 269 14.76 -5.36 27.67
CA VAL A 269 14.31 -4.66 28.88
C VAL A 269 13.66 -3.33 28.52
N GLY A 270 14.32 -2.50 27.71
CA GLY A 270 13.80 -1.20 27.31
C GLY A 270 12.52 -1.32 26.47
N LEU A 271 12.50 -2.24 25.49
CA LEU A 271 11.29 -2.48 24.69
C LEU A 271 10.10 -2.93 25.56
N SER A 272 10.35 -3.76 26.57
CA SER A 272 9.30 -4.21 27.50
C SER A 272 8.73 -3.05 28.32
N SER A 273 9.59 -2.15 28.83
CA SER A 273 9.13 -0.96 29.57
C SER A 273 8.29 -0.02 28.71
N LEU A 274 8.68 0.18 27.46
CA LEU A 274 7.96 0.98 26.46
C LEU A 274 6.57 0.40 26.17
N ILE A 275 6.50 -0.90 25.88
CA ILE A 275 5.27 -1.62 25.57
C ILE A 275 4.32 -1.63 26.77
N ASN A 276 4.85 -1.75 27.99
CA ASN A 276 4.06 -1.66 29.21
C ASN A 276 3.45 -0.27 29.44
N GLY A 277 4.11 0.81 29.00
CA GLY A 277 3.62 2.18 29.17
C GLY A 277 2.63 2.65 28.08
N ALA A 278 2.68 2.05 26.89
CA ALA A 278 1.92 2.47 25.71
C ALA A 278 0.67 1.61 25.48
N GLU A 279 -0.32 1.70 26.37
CA GLU A 279 -1.56 0.90 26.32
C GLU A 279 -2.35 1.03 25.00
N ASN A 280 -2.21 2.15 24.29
CA ASN A 280 -2.91 2.45 23.03
C ASN A 280 -2.07 2.20 21.78
N LEU A 281 -0.87 1.62 21.92
CA LEU A 281 0.02 1.34 20.79
C LEU A 281 -0.62 0.31 19.86
N ARG A 282 -0.78 0.68 18.59
CA ARG A 282 -1.38 -0.13 17.52
C ARG A 282 -0.33 -0.67 16.56
N GLU A 283 0.66 0.16 16.24
CA GLU A 283 1.68 -0.16 15.26
C GLU A 283 3.07 -0.07 15.87
N LEU A 284 3.83 -1.16 15.76
CA LEU A 284 5.20 -1.25 16.24
C LEU A 284 6.13 -1.74 15.12
N THR A 285 7.09 -0.91 14.73
CA THR A 285 8.10 -1.27 13.72
C THR A 285 9.49 -1.32 14.37
N LEU A 286 10.11 -2.50 14.31
CA LEU A 286 11.42 -2.85 14.87
C LEU A 286 12.25 -3.60 13.81
N ALA A 287 12.46 -3.05 12.62
CA ALA A 287 13.25 -3.72 11.57
C ALA A 287 14.76 -3.43 11.71
N TYR A 288 15.63 -4.33 11.22
CA TYR A 288 17.08 -4.11 11.04
C TYR A 288 17.87 -3.61 12.26
N GLY A 289 17.47 -3.93 13.49
CA GLY A 289 18.23 -3.64 14.71
C GLY A 289 19.06 -4.84 15.19
N PRO A 290 19.93 -4.66 16.20
CA PRO A 290 20.75 -5.73 16.73
C PRO A 290 19.89 -6.73 17.50
N ALA A 291 20.55 -7.82 17.86
CA ALA A 291 19.99 -8.89 18.66
C ALA A 291 19.30 -8.35 19.92
N LEU A 292 18.07 -8.82 20.17
CA LEU A 292 17.55 -8.82 21.53
C LEU A 292 18.36 -9.86 22.29
N ASN A 293 19.50 -9.44 22.86
CA ASN A 293 20.34 -10.33 23.65
C ASN A 293 19.53 -10.84 24.85
N VAL A 294 19.12 -12.10 24.77
CA VAL A 294 18.78 -12.92 25.92
C VAL A 294 20.08 -13.65 26.26
N LEU A 295 20.66 -13.33 27.41
CA LEU A 295 21.71 -14.18 27.98
C LEU A 295 21.07 -15.54 28.24
N VAL A 296 21.44 -16.52 27.40
CA VAL A 296 21.25 -17.93 27.67
C VAL A 296 22.05 -18.22 28.94
N LEU A 297 21.36 -18.33 30.08
CA LEU A 297 21.95 -18.98 31.24
C LEU A 297 22.06 -20.47 30.87
N GLU A 298 23.29 -20.96 30.73
CA GLU A 298 23.56 -22.39 30.75
C GLU A 298 22.88 -23.01 32.00
N PRO A 299 22.33 -24.22 31.90
CA PRO A 299 21.66 -24.85 33.02
C PRO A 299 22.72 -25.16 34.08
N LEU A 300 22.74 -24.37 35.15
CA LEU A 300 23.44 -24.74 36.37
C LEU A 300 22.81 -26.04 36.89
N GLU A 301 23.64 -27.08 37.01
CA GLU A 301 23.31 -28.33 37.67
C GLU A 301 22.77 -28.04 39.07
N GLY A 302 21.46 -28.19 39.25
CA GLY A 302 20.80 -27.93 40.53
C GLY A 302 19.34 -27.60 40.32
N GLY A 303 18.47 -28.62 40.50
CA GLY A 303 17.04 -28.55 40.20
C GLY A 303 16.33 -27.37 40.88
N LEU A 304 16.06 -26.34 40.09
CA LEU A 304 15.03 -25.32 40.26
C LEU A 304 14.64 -24.91 38.84
N ALA A 305 13.35 -24.99 38.52
CA ALA A 305 12.84 -24.63 37.20
C ALA A 305 13.29 -23.20 36.81
N PRO A 306 13.69 -22.94 35.55
CA PRO A 306 14.17 -21.63 35.16
C PRO A 306 13.06 -20.60 35.32
N GLN A 307 13.18 -19.73 36.32
CA GLN A 307 12.43 -18.47 36.43
C GLN A 307 13.05 -17.42 35.47
N GLY A 308 13.32 -17.84 34.23
CA GLY A 308 14.05 -17.07 33.23
C GLY A 308 13.12 -16.37 32.25
N ILE A 309 13.13 -15.03 32.30
CA ILE A 309 12.73 -14.09 31.25
C ILE A 309 11.36 -14.42 30.63
N GLU A 310 10.30 -14.10 31.39
CA GLU A 310 9.00 -13.83 30.79
C GLU A 310 9.16 -12.66 29.81
N LEU A 311 8.97 -12.92 28.52
CA LEU A 311 8.93 -11.90 27.47
C LEU A 311 7.75 -10.94 27.75
N HIS A 312 8.01 -9.86 28.49
CA HIS A 312 7.05 -8.85 28.94
C HIS A 312 6.40 -8.03 27.81
N ILE A 313 6.94 -8.08 26.59
CA ILE A 313 6.26 -7.57 25.38
C ILE A 313 4.82 -8.12 25.28
N THR A 314 4.64 -9.35 25.73
CA THR A 314 3.38 -10.07 25.54
C THR A 314 2.37 -9.78 26.66
N SER A 315 2.78 -9.33 27.85
CA SER A 315 1.82 -9.05 28.95
C SER A 315 0.95 -7.81 28.72
N SER A 316 1.36 -6.89 27.84
CA SER A 316 0.86 -5.50 27.90
C SER A 316 0.34 -4.90 26.60
N CYS A 317 0.52 -5.57 25.45
CA CYS A 317 0.05 -5.07 24.15
C CYS A 317 -1.20 -5.79 23.66
N ARG A 318 -2.34 -5.57 24.31
CA ARG A 318 -3.64 -6.11 23.82
C ARG A 318 -4.18 -5.37 22.60
N SER A 319 -3.67 -4.18 22.31
CA SER A 319 -4.16 -3.24 21.30
C SER A 319 -3.35 -3.25 19.99
N LEU A 320 -2.24 -3.99 19.91
CA LEU A 320 -1.42 -4.07 18.70
C LEU A 320 -2.18 -4.72 17.55
N THR A 321 -2.20 -4.04 16.42
CA THR A 321 -2.78 -4.51 15.16
C THR A 321 -1.72 -4.76 14.10
N SER A 322 -0.58 -4.06 14.14
CA SER A 322 0.51 -4.21 13.17
C SER A 322 1.87 -4.27 13.85
N VAL A 323 2.64 -5.31 13.53
CA VAL A 323 3.97 -5.51 14.09
C VAL A 323 4.94 -5.89 12.99
N ARG A 324 6.05 -5.17 12.87
CA ARG A 324 7.10 -5.45 11.89
C ARG A 324 8.45 -5.65 12.56
N MET A 325 9.07 -6.80 12.34
CA MET A 325 10.35 -7.23 12.94
C MET A 325 11.25 -7.91 11.90
N GLU A 326 11.40 -7.29 10.73
CA GLU A 326 12.24 -7.80 9.65
C GLU A 326 13.74 -7.84 10.02
N SER A 327 14.41 -8.92 9.60
CA SER A 327 15.86 -9.14 9.76
C SER A 327 16.36 -8.98 11.19
N ARG A 328 15.52 -9.36 12.16
CA ARG A 328 15.91 -9.51 13.56
C ARG A 328 16.33 -10.96 13.81
N SER A 329 17.54 -11.28 13.36
CA SER A 329 18.14 -12.63 13.36
C SER A 329 18.18 -13.35 14.73
N LEU A 330 17.83 -12.68 15.83
CA LEU A 330 17.92 -13.20 17.20
C LEU A 330 16.66 -12.98 18.06
N VAL A 331 15.48 -12.69 17.48
CA VAL A 331 14.22 -12.87 18.24
C VAL A 331 14.09 -14.37 18.56
N PRO A 332 14.03 -14.77 19.85
CA PRO A 332 13.93 -16.18 20.21
C PRO A 332 12.59 -16.75 19.74
N LYS A 333 12.58 -18.02 19.31
CA LYS A 333 11.38 -18.68 18.79
C LYS A 333 10.22 -18.66 19.79
N GLU A 334 10.54 -18.72 21.08
CA GLU A 334 9.60 -18.66 22.21
C GLU A 334 8.82 -17.34 22.26
N ALA A 335 9.40 -16.24 21.76
CA ALA A 335 8.71 -14.95 21.68
C ALA A 335 7.47 -15.03 20.79
N PHE A 336 7.56 -15.70 19.63
CA PHE A 336 6.43 -15.83 18.69
C PHE A 336 5.27 -16.64 19.30
N VAL A 337 5.60 -17.64 20.13
CA VAL A 337 4.59 -18.39 20.88
C VAL A 337 3.83 -17.45 21.82
N LEU A 338 4.54 -16.62 22.58
CA LEU A 338 3.91 -15.68 23.50
C LEU A 338 3.12 -14.58 22.77
N PHE A 339 3.60 -14.11 21.61
CA PHE A 339 2.88 -13.14 20.76
C PHE A 339 1.49 -13.67 20.38
N GLY A 340 1.44 -14.89 19.82
CA GLY A 340 0.16 -15.51 19.46
C GLY A 340 -0.76 -15.81 20.64
N GLN A 341 -0.21 -15.96 21.85
CA GLN A 341 -1.01 -16.18 23.06
C GLN A 341 -1.66 -14.91 23.62
N ARG A 342 -1.08 -13.73 23.37
CA ARG A 342 -1.47 -12.50 24.09
C ARG A 342 -1.87 -11.33 23.19
N CYS A 343 -1.59 -11.39 21.89
CA CYS A 343 -1.88 -10.32 20.92
C CYS A 343 -2.93 -10.77 19.87
N GLU A 344 -4.16 -11.05 20.30
CA GLU A 344 -5.21 -11.62 19.42
C GLU A 344 -5.73 -10.64 18.34
N LEU A 345 -5.48 -9.34 18.50
CA LEU A 345 -5.93 -8.29 17.57
C LEU A 345 -4.98 -8.04 16.40
N ILE A 346 -3.87 -8.77 16.29
CA ILE A 346 -2.92 -8.60 15.19
C ILE A 346 -3.61 -8.86 13.84
N GLU A 347 -3.49 -7.89 12.95
CA GLU A 347 -3.96 -7.92 11.56
C GLU A 347 -2.79 -8.04 10.58
N GLU A 348 -1.63 -7.48 10.93
CA GLU A 348 -0.41 -7.51 10.13
C GLU A 348 0.81 -7.93 10.97
N LEU A 349 1.55 -8.92 10.48
CA LEU A 349 2.79 -9.38 11.10
C LEU A 349 3.88 -9.59 10.04
N ASP A 350 4.96 -8.84 10.16
CA ASP A 350 6.16 -9.02 9.34
C ASP A 350 7.30 -9.59 10.19
N VAL A 351 7.67 -10.83 9.92
CA VAL A 351 8.76 -11.55 10.62
C VAL A 351 9.73 -12.13 9.61
N THR A 352 9.85 -11.47 8.46
CA THR A 352 10.82 -11.80 7.41
C THR A 352 12.23 -11.90 8.00
N ASP A 353 12.96 -12.95 7.64
CA ASP A 353 14.33 -13.24 8.11
C ASP A 353 14.41 -13.33 9.65
N SER A 354 13.54 -14.17 10.22
CA SER A 354 13.48 -14.45 11.66
C SER A 354 13.54 -15.94 11.99
N LYS A 355 13.71 -16.26 13.28
CA LYS A 355 13.81 -17.63 13.81
C LYS A 355 12.47 -18.31 14.12
N ILE A 356 11.35 -17.74 13.66
CA ILE A 356 10.02 -18.31 13.86
C ILE A 356 9.94 -19.74 13.33
N ASP A 357 9.32 -20.63 14.11
CA ASP A 357 9.11 -22.05 13.80
C ASP A 357 7.61 -22.40 13.77
N ASP A 358 7.31 -23.68 13.58
CA ASP A 358 5.94 -24.18 13.49
C ASP A 358 5.11 -23.97 14.77
N GLU A 359 5.72 -24.08 15.95
CA GLU A 359 5.03 -23.78 17.22
C GLU A 359 4.72 -22.28 17.35
N GLY A 360 5.63 -21.41 16.90
CA GLY A 360 5.37 -19.98 16.74
C GLY A 360 4.16 -19.70 15.84
N LEU A 361 4.14 -20.28 14.62
CA LEU A 361 3.02 -20.12 13.69
C LEU A 361 1.71 -20.67 14.24
N LYS A 362 1.76 -21.82 14.92
CA LYS A 362 0.59 -22.42 15.59
C LYS A 362 0.03 -21.51 16.66
N SER A 363 0.87 -20.80 17.41
CA SER A 363 0.39 -19.79 18.35
C SER A 363 -0.19 -18.57 17.63
N ILE A 364 0.49 -18.04 16.62
CA ILE A 364 0.03 -16.89 15.82
C ILE A 364 -1.30 -17.19 15.12
N SER A 365 -1.60 -18.44 14.81
CA SER A 365 -2.90 -18.86 14.24
C SER A 365 -4.11 -18.52 15.13
N ARG A 366 -3.90 -18.14 16.41
CA ARG A 366 -4.95 -17.63 17.30
C ARG A 366 -5.39 -16.21 16.94
N CYS A 367 -4.56 -15.45 16.24
CA CYS A 367 -4.88 -14.11 15.74
C CYS A 367 -5.86 -14.23 14.56
N SER A 368 -7.14 -14.42 14.87
CA SER A 368 -8.20 -14.64 13.86
C SER A 368 -8.40 -13.47 12.88
N LYS A 369 -7.96 -12.27 13.26
CA LYS A 369 -8.02 -11.06 12.41
C LYS A 369 -6.81 -10.91 11.49
N LEU A 370 -5.81 -11.79 11.59
CA LEU A 370 -4.62 -11.75 10.77
C LEU A 370 -5.01 -11.75 9.29
N SER A 371 -4.48 -10.78 8.56
CA SER A 371 -4.77 -10.53 7.15
C SER A 371 -3.50 -10.44 6.31
N SER A 372 -2.38 -10.09 6.94
CA SER A 372 -1.06 -10.05 6.32
C SER A 372 -0.05 -10.74 7.22
N LEU A 373 0.66 -11.74 6.70
CA LEU A 373 1.75 -12.42 7.38
C LEU A 373 2.91 -12.59 6.40
N LYS A 374 4.04 -11.96 6.69
CA LYS A 374 5.25 -12.04 5.86
C LYS A 374 6.28 -12.92 6.55
N LEU A 375 6.63 -14.02 5.88
CA LEU A 375 7.52 -15.09 6.33
C LEU A 375 8.74 -15.25 5.41
N GLY A 376 9.14 -14.18 4.69
CA GLY A 376 10.24 -14.28 3.73
C GLY A 376 11.51 -14.75 4.44
N ILE A 377 12.25 -15.69 3.85
CA ILE A 377 13.55 -16.17 4.37
C ILE A 377 13.46 -16.82 5.78
N CYS A 378 12.27 -17.23 6.25
CA CYS A 378 12.14 -18.02 7.48
C CYS A 378 12.45 -19.51 7.23
N LEU A 379 13.60 -19.98 7.73
CA LEU A 379 14.10 -21.34 7.43
C LEU A 379 13.59 -22.45 8.38
N ASN A 380 12.98 -22.09 9.51
CA ASN A 380 12.55 -23.04 10.56
C ASN A 380 11.06 -23.40 10.50
N ILE A 381 10.37 -23.01 9.43
CA ILE A 381 8.94 -23.29 9.23
C ILE A 381 8.79 -24.50 8.30
N THR A 382 7.83 -25.35 8.61
CA THR A 382 7.38 -26.43 7.72
C THR A 382 5.90 -26.25 7.36
N ASP A 383 5.36 -27.22 6.63
CA ASP A 383 3.95 -27.26 6.27
C ASP A 383 3.03 -27.36 7.50
N ASP A 384 3.51 -27.89 8.62
CA ASP A 384 2.71 -28.07 9.83
C ASP A 384 2.29 -26.72 10.45
N GLY A 385 3.23 -25.78 10.60
CA GLY A 385 2.93 -24.43 11.09
C GLY A 385 2.00 -23.66 10.15
N LEU A 386 2.23 -23.76 8.84
CA LEU A 386 1.39 -23.11 7.83
C LEU A 386 -0.04 -23.67 7.81
N LYS A 387 -0.23 -24.96 8.08
CA LYS A 387 -1.56 -25.58 8.19
C LYS A 387 -2.36 -24.96 9.34
N HIS A 388 -1.72 -24.61 10.46
CA HIS A 388 -2.39 -23.91 11.56
C HIS A 388 -2.87 -22.52 11.14
N ILE A 389 -2.04 -21.74 10.44
CA ILE A 389 -2.43 -20.44 9.88
C ILE A 389 -3.60 -20.61 8.92
N GLY A 390 -3.50 -21.49 7.92
CA GLY A 390 -4.56 -21.68 6.92
C GLY A 390 -5.89 -22.16 7.51
N SER A 391 -5.87 -22.90 8.62
CA SER A 391 -7.09 -23.40 9.28
C SER A 391 -7.77 -22.43 10.23
N ARG A 392 -7.03 -21.45 10.80
CA ARG A 392 -7.59 -20.52 11.81
C ARG A 392 -7.62 -19.06 11.39
N CYS A 393 -6.81 -18.66 10.40
CA CYS A 393 -6.78 -17.31 9.85
C CYS A 393 -7.53 -17.25 8.51
N SER A 394 -8.86 -17.44 8.55
CA SER A 394 -9.70 -17.50 7.33
C SER A 394 -9.66 -16.23 6.49
N LYS A 395 -9.46 -15.06 7.11
CA LYS A 395 -9.31 -13.78 6.41
C LYS A 395 -8.10 -13.79 5.45
N MET A 396 -6.98 -14.40 5.84
CA MET A 396 -5.83 -14.57 4.94
C MET A 396 -6.17 -15.45 3.74
N MET A 397 -6.86 -16.57 3.97
CA MET A 397 -7.28 -17.48 2.90
C MET A 397 -8.22 -16.79 1.91
N PHE A 398 -9.14 -15.99 2.42
CA PHE A 398 -10.08 -15.22 1.59
C PHE A 398 -9.34 -14.16 0.74
N ILE A 399 -8.44 -13.38 1.35
CA ILE A 399 -7.66 -12.35 0.65
C ILE A 399 -6.79 -12.98 -0.45
N ALA A 400 -6.05 -14.05 -0.14
CA ALA A 400 -5.18 -14.73 -1.11
C ALA A 400 -5.97 -15.32 -2.30
N GLY A 401 -7.19 -15.80 -2.07
CA GLY A 401 -8.07 -16.33 -3.13
C GLY A 401 -8.74 -15.24 -3.98
N THR A 402 -9.03 -14.07 -3.40
CA THR A 402 -9.80 -13.00 -4.07
C THR A 402 -9.03 -12.42 -5.26
N GLU A 403 -7.80 -12.00 -5.04
CA GLU A 403 -6.98 -11.33 -6.08
C GLU A 403 -6.66 -12.26 -7.25
N THR A 404 -6.30 -13.52 -6.96
CA THR A 404 -6.00 -14.53 -7.99
C THR A 404 -7.23 -14.92 -8.81
N THR A 405 -8.41 -14.99 -8.18
CA THR A 405 -9.69 -15.23 -8.86
C THR A 405 -10.06 -14.07 -9.78
N ALA A 406 -10.00 -12.83 -9.29
CA ALA A 406 -10.30 -11.64 -10.07
C ALA A 406 -9.38 -11.52 -11.30
N ASN A 407 -8.08 -11.76 -11.12
CA ASN A 407 -7.12 -11.79 -12.23
C ASN A 407 -7.45 -12.88 -13.25
N THR A 408 -7.85 -14.08 -12.79
CA THR A 408 -8.25 -15.17 -13.70
C THR A 408 -9.50 -14.81 -14.51
N LEU A 409 -10.49 -14.17 -13.89
CA LEU A 409 -11.70 -13.70 -14.58
C LEU A 409 -11.37 -12.64 -15.63
N GLU A 410 -10.50 -11.69 -15.31
CA GLU A 410 -10.06 -10.65 -16.23
C GLU A 410 -9.36 -11.25 -17.46
N TRP A 411 -8.41 -12.17 -17.25
CA TRP A 411 -7.76 -12.88 -18.35
C TRP A 411 -8.73 -13.72 -19.18
N ALA A 412 -9.67 -14.42 -18.54
CA ALA A 412 -10.68 -15.21 -19.25
C ALA A 412 -11.57 -14.33 -20.14
N MET A 413 -12.06 -13.21 -19.61
CA MET A 413 -12.88 -12.28 -20.39
C MET A 413 -12.10 -11.64 -21.53
N ALA A 414 -10.85 -11.23 -21.31
CA ALA A 414 -9.99 -10.69 -22.36
C ALA A 414 -9.73 -11.73 -23.47
N LEU A 415 -9.51 -12.99 -23.11
CA LEU A 415 -9.35 -14.09 -24.07
C LEU A 415 -10.64 -14.32 -24.87
N LEU A 416 -11.79 -14.36 -24.22
CA LEU A 416 -13.08 -14.58 -24.89
C LEU A 416 -13.43 -13.43 -25.85
N LEU A 417 -13.16 -12.18 -25.46
CA LEU A 417 -13.37 -11.00 -26.32
C LEU A 417 -12.48 -11.02 -27.56
N ASN A 418 -11.23 -11.47 -27.42
CA ASN A 418 -10.32 -11.66 -28.57
C ASN A 418 -10.66 -12.92 -29.39
N HIS A 419 -11.52 -13.82 -28.90
CA HIS A 419 -11.94 -15.05 -29.58
C HIS A 419 -13.47 -15.21 -29.64
N PRO A 420 -14.18 -14.41 -30.46
CA PRO A 420 -15.64 -14.39 -30.49
C PRO A 420 -16.29 -15.74 -30.79
N LYS A 421 -15.64 -16.61 -31.56
CA LYS A 421 -16.13 -17.98 -31.84
C LYS A 421 -16.19 -18.84 -30.57
N VAL A 422 -15.19 -18.71 -29.70
CA VAL A 422 -15.16 -19.41 -28.41
C VAL A 422 -16.23 -18.83 -27.49
N MET A 423 -16.35 -17.49 -27.43
CA MET A 423 -17.41 -16.80 -26.67
C MET A 423 -18.80 -17.29 -27.06
N LEU A 424 -19.10 -17.37 -28.36
CA LEU A 424 -20.40 -17.86 -28.84
C LEU A 424 -20.65 -19.32 -28.45
N LYS A 425 -19.62 -20.16 -28.47
CA LYS A 425 -19.74 -21.58 -28.15
C LYS A 425 -19.99 -21.82 -26.65
N VAL A 426 -19.27 -21.13 -25.77
CA VAL A 426 -19.53 -21.22 -24.31
C VAL A 426 -20.88 -20.63 -23.94
N LYS A 427 -21.28 -19.53 -24.60
CA LYS A 427 -22.61 -18.94 -24.42
C LYS A 427 -23.73 -19.92 -24.82
N ALA A 428 -23.60 -20.60 -25.96
CA ALA A 428 -24.56 -21.60 -26.40
C ALA A 428 -24.65 -22.79 -25.42
N GLU A 429 -23.53 -23.26 -24.88
CA GLU A 429 -23.51 -24.32 -23.87
C GLU A 429 -24.29 -23.92 -22.61
N ILE A 430 -24.09 -22.68 -22.13
CA ILE A 430 -24.81 -22.13 -20.96
C ILE A 430 -26.30 -22.01 -21.25
N ASP A 431 -26.68 -21.47 -22.42
CA ASP A 431 -28.08 -21.29 -22.80
C ASP A 431 -28.81 -22.64 -22.93
N GLU A 432 -28.14 -23.68 -23.44
CA GLU A 432 -28.69 -25.03 -23.58
C GLU A 432 -28.95 -25.71 -22.23
N HIS A 433 -28.01 -25.62 -21.28
CA HIS A 433 -28.05 -26.41 -20.04
C HIS A 433 -28.67 -25.66 -18.85
N VAL A 434 -28.56 -24.33 -18.81
CA VAL A 434 -29.06 -23.48 -17.73
C VAL A 434 -30.31 -22.71 -18.16
N GLY A 435 -30.31 -22.20 -19.40
CA GLY A 435 -31.37 -21.37 -19.94
C GLY A 435 -31.40 -19.94 -19.38
N HIS A 436 -32.54 -19.28 -19.52
CA HIS A 436 -32.72 -17.84 -19.25
C HIS A 436 -33.57 -17.53 -18.00
N GLY A 437 -34.16 -18.55 -17.36
CA GLY A 437 -35.11 -18.37 -16.26
C GLY A 437 -34.51 -18.20 -14.87
N ARG A 438 -33.20 -18.42 -14.72
CA ARG A 438 -32.46 -18.29 -13.45
C ARG A 438 -30.96 -18.13 -13.72
N LEU A 439 -30.23 -17.65 -12.73
CA LEU A 439 -28.77 -17.65 -12.78
C LEU A 439 -28.20 -19.07 -12.68
N LEU A 440 -27.06 -19.27 -13.33
CA LEU A 440 -26.19 -20.42 -13.18
C LEU A 440 -25.83 -20.64 -11.69
N ASN A 441 -25.90 -21.90 -11.24
CA ASN A 441 -25.50 -22.29 -9.89
C ASN A 441 -24.49 -23.44 -9.89
N ASP A 442 -24.00 -23.81 -8.72
CA ASP A 442 -22.95 -24.84 -8.56
C ASP A 442 -23.28 -26.16 -9.24
N SER A 443 -24.53 -26.61 -9.15
CA SER A 443 -24.95 -27.90 -9.71
C SER A 443 -24.94 -27.93 -11.24
N ASP A 444 -24.94 -26.77 -11.89
CA ASP A 444 -24.88 -26.67 -13.36
C ASP A 444 -23.46 -26.80 -13.90
N THR A 445 -22.43 -26.47 -13.11
CA THR A 445 -21.02 -26.48 -13.57
C THR A 445 -20.58 -27.82 -14.14
N VAL A 446 -21.11 -28.93 -13.61
CA VAL A 446 -20.86 -30.30 -14.10
C VAL A 446 -21.39 -30.51 -15.54
N LYS A 447 -22.41 -29.74 -15.95
CA LYS A 447 -23.02 -29.78 -17.29
C LYS A 447 -22.40 -28.80 -18.27
N LEU A 448 -21.38 -28.03 -17.84
CA LEU A 448 -20.73 -27.00 -18.65
C LEU A 448 -19.24 -27.34 -18.89
N PRO A 449 -18.93 -28.49 -19.52
CA PRO A 449 -17.56 -28.93 -19.72
C PRO A 449 -16.74 -27.96 -20.59
N TYR A 450 -17.35 -27.27 -21.55
CA TYR A 450 -16.64 -26.31 -22.41
C TYR A 450 -16.29 -25.02 -21.65
N LEU A 451 -17.16 -24.53 -20.76
CA LEU A 451 -16.80 -23.48 -19.80
C LEU A 451 -15.58 -23.90 -18.96
N GLY A 452 -15.56 -25.15 -18.47
CA GLY A 452 -14.41 -25.71 -17.77
C GLY A 452 -13.13 -25.73 -18.62
N CYS A 453 -13.24 -26.04 -19.91
CA CYS A 453 -12.12 -25.99 -20.86
C CYS A 453 -11.59 -24.56 -21.05
N VAL A 454 -12.47 -23.56 -21.17
CA VAL A 454 -12.11 -22.14 -21.28
C VAL A 454 -11.30 -21.70 -20.06
N ILE A 455 -11.74 -22.06 -18.86
CA ILE A 455 -11.07 -21.72 -17.60
C ILE A 455 -9.70 -22.41 -17.52
N THR A 456 -9.64 -23.68 -17.89
CA THR A 456 -8.39 -24.47 -17.87
C THR A 456 -7.35 -23.89 -18.85
N GLU A 457 -7.77 -23.51 -20.05
CA GLU A 457 -6.88 -22.87 -21.03
C GLU A 457 -6.48 -21.46 -20.62
N THR A 458 -7.37 -20.72 -19.97
CA THR A 458 -7.03 -19.43 -19.37
C THR A 458 -5.93 -19.58 -18.32
N LEU A 459 -6.06 -20.54 -17.40
CA LEU A 459 -5.06 -20.79 -16.36
C LEU A 459 -3.74 -21.35 -16.91
N ARG A 460 -3.76 -22.05 -18.05
CA ARG A 460 -2.54 -22.49 -18.76
C ARG A 460 -1.80 -21.29 -19.35
N LEU A 461 -2.52 -20.42 -20.06
CA LEU A 461 -1.91 -19.27 -20.70
C LEU A 461 -1.53 -18.17 -19.70
N TYR A 462 -2.38 -17.89 -18.72
CA TYR A 462 -2.17 -16.81 -17.77
C TYR A 462 -2.35 -17.30 -16.33
N PRO A 463 -1.46 -18.20 -15.86
CA PRO A 463 -1.50 -18.65 -14.48
C PRO A 463 -1.26 -17.46 -13.54
N PRO A 464 -2.11 -17.23 -12.53
CA PRO A 464 -1.90 -16.14 -11.58
C PRO A 464 -0.52 -16.17 -10.94
N ALA A 465 0.02 -17.35 -10.65
CA ALA A 465 1.39 -17.54 -10.17
C ALA A 465 2.27 -18.21 -11.28
N PRO A 466 2.92 -17.42 -12.16
CA PRO A 466 3.72 -17.96 -13.27
C PRO A 466 5.00 -18.67 -12.79
N LEU A 467 5.56 -18.20 -11.69
CA LEU A 467 6.57 -18.89 -10.88
C LEU A 467 5.87 -19.38 -9.62
N LEU A 468 5.85 -20.69 -9.39
CA LEU A 468 5.30 -21.23 -8.15
C LEU A 468 6.16 -20.83 -6.96
N LEU A 469 5.57 -20.84 -5.76
CA LEU A 469 6.24 -20.41 -4.54
C LEU A 469 7.58 -21.15 -4.33
N PRO A 470 8.67 -20.46 -3.94
CA PRO A 470 9.98 -21.08 -3.72
C PRO A 470 9.96 -22.11 -2.59
N HIS A 471 10.64 -23.24 -2.81
CA HIS A 471 10.83 -24.31 -1.83
C HIS A 471 12.32 -24.48 -1.55
N PHE A 472 12.68 -25.10 -0.42
CA PHE A 472 14.08 -25.45 -0.11
C PHE A 472 14.22 -26.96 0.08
N SER A 473 15.32 -27.54 -0.38
CA SER A 473 15.65 -28.94 -0.10
C SER A 473 15.94 -29.15 1.39
N SER A 474 15.23 -30.06 2.03
CA SER A 474 15.40 -30.39 3.45
C SER A 474 16.67 -31.17 3.74
N GLU A 475 17.12 -31.97 2.77
CA GLU A 475 18.33 -32.78 2.80
C GLU A 475 18.98 -32.80 1.42
N ALA A 476 20.24 -33.23 1.34
CA ALA A 476 20.89 -33.44 0.06
C ALA A 476 20.24 -34.62 -0.68
N CYS A 477 19.92 -34.44 -1.96
CA CYS A 477 19.29 -35.48 -2.77
C CYS A 477 19.77 -35.41 -4.24
N THR A 478 19.48 -36.44 -5.02
CA THR A 478 19.73 -36.43 -6.47
C THR A 478 18.39 -36.41 -7.20
N ALA A 479 18.21 -35.46 -8.14
CA ALA A 479 17.01 -35.39 -8.97
C ALA A 479 17.38 -35.08 -10.44
N GLY A 480 16.80 -35.83 -11.37
CA GLY A 480 17.10 -35.65 -12.81
C GLY A 480 18.56 -35.89 -13.18
N GLY A 481 19.32 -36.64 -12.37
CA GLY A 481 20.76 -36.85 -12.55
C GLY A 481 21.66 -35.74 -11.98
N PHE A 482 21.08 -34.74 -11.31
CA PHE A 482 21.82 -33.66 -10.65
C PHE A 482 21.81 -33.85 -9.14
N ASP A 483 22.96 -33.63 -8.50
CA ASP A 483 23.05 -33.57 -7.05
C ASP A 483 22.59 -32.20 -6.56
N ILE A 484 21.60 -32.20 -5.68
CA ILE A 484 20.95 -31.04 -5.08
C ILE A 484 21.37 -31.00 -3.61
N PRO A 485 22.27 -30.10 -3.21
CA PRO A 485 22.64 -29.92 -1.81
C PRO A 485 21.44 -29.55 -0.94
N GLN A 486 21.51 -29.83 0.35
CA GLN A 486 20.57 -29.32 1.35
C GLN A 486 20.52 -27.79 1.31
N GLY A 487 19.33 -27.20 1.47
CA GLY A 487 19.12 -25.75 1.45
C GLY A 487 19.12 -25.13 0.05
N THR A 488 19.03 -25.93 -1.01
CA THR A 488 18.89 -25.44 -2.38
C THR A 488 17.46 -24.94 -2.61
N MET A 489 17.32 -23.71 -3.11
CA MET A 489 16.02 -23.15 -3.48
C MET A 489 15.55 -23.73 -4.83
N LEU A 490 14.33 -24.28 -4.84
CA LEU A 490 13.62 -24.73 -6.04
C LEU A 490 12.48 -23.75 -6.34
N VAL A 491 12.46 -23.23 -7.58
CA VAL A 491 11.36 -22.40 -8.09
C VAL A 491 10.87 -23.05 -9.38
N VAL A 492 9.59 -23.44 -9.41
CA VAL A 492 9.00 -24.09 -10.60
C VAL A 492 8.43 -23.02 -11.52
N ASN A 493 8.90 -22.98 -12.76
CA ASN A 493 8.42 -22.06 -13.77
C ASN A 493 7.22 -22.67 -14.53
N ALA A 494 6.03 -22.55 -13.93
CA ALA A 494 4.78 -23.04 -14.52
C ALA A 494 4.50 -22.37 -15.87
N TRP A 495 4.77 -21.07 -16.00
CA TRP A 495 4.54 -20.33 -17.24
C TRP A 495 5.30 -20.91 -18.43
N THR A 496 6.58 -21.25 -18.25
CA THR A 496 7.39 -21.89 -19.30
C THR A 496 6.93 -23.32 -19.58
N MET A 497 6.62 -24.10 -18.54
CA MET A 497 6.12 -25.48 -18.71
C MET A 497 4.80 -25.52 -19.50
N HIS A 498 3.91 -24.56 -19.23
CA HIS A 498 2.60 -24.45 -19.88
C HIS A 498 2.69 -23.97 -21.32
N ARG A 499 3.86 -23.51 -21.77
CA ARG A 499 4.14 -23.04 -23.13
C ARG A 499 5.24 -23.81 -23.84
N ASP A 500 5.73 -24.90 -23.25
CA ASP A 500 6.80 -25.66 -23.88
C ASP A 500 6.26 -26.30 -25.18
N PRO A 501 6.80 -25.94 -26.36
CA PRO A 501 6.37 -26.52 -27.65
C PRO A 501 6.64 -28.02 -27.75
N LYS A 502 7.47 -28.60 -26.85
CA LYS A 502 7.66 -30.06 -26.75
C LYS A 502 6.51 -30.76 -26.03
N LEU A 503 5.75 -30.04 -25.22
CA LEU A 503 4.65 -30.56 -24.41
C LEU A 503 3.27 -30.14 -24.94
N TRP A 504 3.20 -29.01 -25.64
CA TRP A 504 1.97 -28.39 -26.12
C TRP A 504 2.05 -28.08 -27.62
N GLU A 505 1.09 -28.61 -28.39
CA GLU A 505 0.84 -28.18 -29.77
C GLU A 505 0.21 -26.77 -29.77
N GLU A 506 0.75 -25.88 -30.61
CA GLU A 506 0.33 -24.47 -30.68
C GLU A 506 0.29 -23.84 -29.27
N PRO A 507 1.45 -23.75 -28.57
CA PRO A 507 1.51 -23.46 -27.14
C PRO A 507 0.99 -22.07 -26.79
N ASP A 508 1.13 -21.09 -27.68
CA ASP A 508 0.71 -19.71 -27.41
C ASP A 508 -0.73 -19.42 -27.85
N GLU A 509 -1.37 -20.35 -28.57
CA GLU A 509 -2.75 -20.19 -29.07
C GLU A 509 -3.78 -20.57 -28.00
N PHE A 510 -4.84 -19.76 -27.90
CA PHE A 510 -5.98 -20.03 -27.03
C PHE A 510 -6.93 -21.04 -27.67
N LYS A 511 -6.82 -22.31 -27.24
CA LYS A 511 -7.57 -23.42 -27.83
C LYS A 511 -8.22 -24.28 -26.75
N PRO A 512 -9.36 -23.84 -26.16
CA PRO A 512 -10.07 -24.60 -25.12
C PRO A 512 -10.38 -26.06 -25.52
N GLU A 513 -10.59 -26.32 -26.81
CA GLU A 513 -10.84 -27.64 -27.36
C GLU A 513 -9.80 -28.69 -26.95
N ARG A 514 -8.57 -28.28 -26.61
CA ARG A 514 -7.52 -29.20 -26.17
C ARG A 514 -7.83 -29.92 -24.86
N PHE A 515 -8.80 -29.43 -24.08
CA PHE A 515 -9.25 -30.02 -22.82
C PHE A 515 -10.57 -30.77 -22.92
N LEU A 516 -11.19 -30.83 -24.11
CA LEU A 516 -12.38 -31.63 -24.32
C LEU A 516 -12.06 -33.12 -24.13
N GLY A 517 -12.80 -33.79 -23.24
CA GLY A 517 -12.55 -35.20 -22.88
C GLY A 517 -11.68 -35.41 -21.65
N GLY A 518 -11.19 -34.34 -21.01
CA GLY A 518 -10.46 -34.37 -19.75
C GLY A 518 -8.96 -34.70 -19.89
N PHE A 519 -8.24 -34.62 -18.77
CA PHE A 519 -6.83 -34.99 -18.66
C PHE A 519 -6.68 -36.47 -18.25
N GLY A 520 -5.84 -37.23 -18.96
CA GLY A 520 -5.38 -38.54 -18.48
C GLY A 520 -4.38 -38.41 -17.32
N GLU A 521 -4.37 -39.37 -16.38
CA GLU A 521 -3.51 -39.35 -15.18
C GLU A 521 -1.99 -39.17 -15.46
N ARG A 522 -1.51 -39.59 -16.65
CA ARG A 522 -0.09 -39.46 -17.05
C ARG A 522 0.27 -38.10 -17.67
N GLU A 523 -0.72 -37.29 -18.03
CA GLU A 523 -0.54 -35.96 -18.61
C GLU A 523 -0.53 -34.84 -17.55
N GLY A 524 -0.72 -35.17 -16.27
CA GLY A 524 -0.96 -34.19 -15.21
C GLY A 524 0.22 -33.27 -14.87
N PHE A 525 1.46 -33.58 -15.24
CA PHE A 525 2.63 -32.75 -14.88
C PHE A 525 2.96 -31.65 -15.88
N LYS A 526 2.39 -31.65 -17.10
CA LYS A 526 2.53 -30.53 -18.06
C LYS A 526 1.60 -29.34 -17.73
N TYR A 527 0.59 -29.55 -16.85
CA TYR A 527 -0.38 -28.54 -16.42
C TYR A 527 -0.49 -28.51 -14.88
N ILE A 528 0.00 -27.42 -14.28
CA ILE A 528 0.18 -27.25 -12.83
C ILE A 528 -0.18 -25.83 -12.35
N PRO A 529 -1.35 -25.28 -12.72
CA PRO A 529 -1.73 -23.90 -12.37
C PRO A 529 -1.86 -23.68 -10.85
N PHE A 530 -2.08 -24.76 -10.10
CA PHE A 530 -2.22 -24.76 -8.64
C PHE A 530 -1.04 -25.48 -7.95
N GLY A 531 0.02 -25.83 -8.68
CA GLY A 531 1.05 -26.75 -8.20
C GLY A 531 0.56 -28.19 -8.09
N THR A 532 1.32 -29.05 -7.41
CA THR A 532 1.02 -30.48 -7.27
C THR A 532 1.54 -31.04 -5.93
N GLY A 533 1.10 -32.25 -5.57
CA GLY A 533 1.53 -32.96 -4.36
C GLY A 533 1.05 -32.31 -3.06
N ARG A 534 1.83 -32.46 -1.98
CA ARG A 534 1.49 -31.98 -0.63
C ARG A 534 1.30 -30.46 -0.54
N ARG A 535 1.80 -29.71 -1.52
CA ARG A 535 1.78 -28.24 -1.59
C ARG A 535 0.84 -27.73 -2.69
N VAL A 536 -0.05 -28.57 -3.22
CA VAL A 536 -1.11 -28.13 -4.12
C VAL A 536 -1.92 -27.03 -3.45
N CYS A 537 -2.31 -26.01 -4.22
CA CYS A 537 -3.02 -24.85 -3.70
C CYS A 537 -4.26 -25.28 -2.90
N PRO A 538 -4.34 -24.95 -1.60
CA PRO A 538 -5.48 -25.34 -0.76
C PRO A 538 -6.79 -24.69 -1.21
N GLY A 539 -6.72 -23.59 -1.96
CA GLY A 539 -7.88 -22.88 -2.51
C GLY A 539 -8.32 -23.37 -3.90
N ALA A 540 -7.68 -24.37 -4.51
CA ALA A 540 -7.93 -24.75 -5.91
C ALA A 540 -9.40 -25.07 -6.21
N GLY A 541 -10.05 -25.86 -5.35
CA GLY A 541 -11.46 -26.24 -5.54
C GLY A 541 -12.40 -25.03 -5.47
N MET A 542 -12.27 -24.21 -4.43
CA MET A 542 -13.08 -23.00 -4.26
C MET A 542 -12.81 -21.98 -5.36
N GLY A 543 -11.54 -21.78 -5.74
CA GLY A 543 -11.16 -20.85 -6.80
C GLY A 543 -11.77 -21.24 -8.15
N LEU A 544 -11.64 -22.50 -8.56
CA LEU A 544 -12.26 -23.00 -9.79
C LEU A 544 -13.79 -22.88 -9.77
N GLN A 545 -14.42 -23.15 -8.63
CA GLN A 545 -15.86 -23.00 -8.47
C GLN A 545 -16.29 -21.53 -8.64
N ILE A 546 -15.66 -20.59 -7.93
CA ILE A 546 -15.98 -19.15 -8.02
C ILE A 546 -15.73 -18.63 -9.43
N VAL A 547 -14.60 -18.96 -10.06
CA VAL A 547 -14.31 -18.56 -11.44
C VAL A 547 -15.38 -19.10 -12.39
N SER A 548 -15.79 -20.36 -12.24
CA SER A 548 -16.82 -20.97 -13.09
C SER A 548 -18.17 -20.26 -12.95
N LEU A 549 -18.62 -20.00 -11.72
CA LEU A 549 -19.87 -19.30 -11.49
C LEU A 549 -19.83 -17.86 -12.01
N ALA A 550 -18.79 -17.11 -11.66
CA ALA A 550 -18.68 -15.71 -12.00
C ALA A 550 -18.52 -15.51 -13.51
N LEU A 551 -17.61 -16.25 -14.15
CA LEU A 551 -17.41 -16.19 -15.60
C LEU A 551 -18.69 -16.62 -16.34
N GLY A 552 -19.28 -17.73 -15.91
CA GLY A 552 -20.53 -18.23 -16.47
C GLY A 552 -21.66 -17.22 -16.35
N ALA A 553 -21.84 -16.58 -15.19
CA ALA A 553 -22.84 -15.55 -14.98
C ALA A 553 -22.59 -14.29 -15.82
N LEU A 554 -21.34 -13.84 -15.95
CA LEU A 554 -20.98 -12.71 -16.81
C LEU A 554 -21.36 -12.96 -18.28
N ILE A 555 -21.10 -14.17 -18.78
CA ILE A 555 -21.48 -14.60 -20.14
C ILE A 555 -23.01 -14.78 -20.27
N GLN A 556 -23.64 -15.34 -19.23
CA GLN A 556 -25.08 -15.59 -19.22
C GLN A 556 -25.88 -14.28 -19.24
N CYS A 557 -25.44 -13.26 -18.50
CA CYS A 557 -26.22 -12.05 -18.25
C CYS A 557 -26.01 -10.94 -19.27
N PHE A 558 -24.84 -10.85 -19.89
CA PHE A 558 -24.45 -9.67 -20.67
C PHE A 558 -23.96 -10.03 -22.08
N GLU A 559 -24.28 -9.16 -23.03
CA GLU A 559 -23.53 -9.04 -24.29
C GLU A 559 -22.30 -8.17 -24.03
N TRP A 560 -21.14 -8.60 -24.54
CA TRP A 560 -19.87 -7.95 -24.32
C TRP A 560 -19.24 -7.50 -25.64
N ASP A 561 -18.78 -6.26 -25.69
CA ASP A 561 -18.11 -5.64 -26.83
C ASP A 561 -16.81 -4.95 -26.39
N THR A 562 -15.79 -4.95 -27.25
CA THR A 562 -14.52 -4.27 -27.00
C THR A 562 -14.65 -2.75 -27.19
N ILE A 563 -14.02 -1.95 -26.33
CA ILE A 563 -13.92 -0.49 -26.50
C ILE A 563 -12.73 -0.19 -27.44
N GLY A 564 -12.82 -0.66 -28.69
CA GLY A 564 -11.72 -0.60 -29.65
C GLY A 564 -11.61 -1.84 -30.52
N ALA A 565 -10.47 -2.01 -31.21
CA ALA A 565 -10.29 -3.09 -32.17
C ALA A 565 -9.98 -4.46 -31.52
N VAL A 566 -8.94 -4.53 -30.68
CA VAL A 566 -8.44 -5.77 -30.07
C VAL A 566 -7.97 -5.46 -28.66
N GLU A 567 -8.28 -6.36 -27.72
CA GLU A 567 -7.91 -6.22 -26.33
C GLU A 567 -6.40 -6.45 -26.12
N ASP A 568 -5.76 -5.61 -25.31
CA ASP A 568 -4.32 -5.63 -25.05
C ASP A 568 -3.94 -6.79 -24.10
N MET A 569 -3.20 -7.79 -24.61
CA MET A 569 -2.81 -8.98 -23.83
C MET A 569 -1.43 -8.84 -23.16
N SER A 570 -0.90 -7.62 -23.02
CA SER A 570 0.39 -7.38 -22.38
C SER A 570 0.41 -7.74 -20.89
N GLN A 571 1.48 -8.41 -20.47
CA GLN A 571 1.68 -8.94 -19.12
C GLN A 571 2.53 -7.96 -18.28
N GLY A 572 2.05 -7.65 -17.08
CA GLY A 572 2.78 -6.87 -16.08
C GLY A 572 3.89 -7.68 -15.41
N SER A 573 4.80 -6.97 -14.74
CA SER A 573 5.86 -7.57 -13.92
C SER A 573 5.40 -7.71 -12.46
N GLY A 574 5.53 -8.89 -11.87
CA GLY A 574 5.19 -9.11 -10.46
C GLY A 574 5.25 -10.58 -10.05
N ILE A 575 4.97 -10.86 -8.77
CA ILE A 575 4.75 -12.23 -8.27
C ILE A 575 3.49 -12.83 -8.89
N THR A 576 2.45 -12.00 -9.07
CA THR A 576 1.21 -12.35 -9.75
C THR A 576 1.23 -11.82 -11.19
N LEU A 577 0.72 -12.60 -12.14
CA LEU A 577 0.67 -12.24 -13.57
C LEU A 577 -0.56 -11.39 -13.89
N PHE A 578 -0.47 -10.07 -13.69
CA PHE A 578 -1.53 -9.12 -14.07
C PHE A 578 -1.39 -8.63 -15.51
N LYS A 579 -2.46 -8.07 -16.07
CA LYS A 579 -2.38 -7.27 -17.30
C LYS A 579 -1.67 -5.93 -17.00
N VAL A 580 -0.94 -5.39 -17.99
CA VAL A 580 -0.35 -4.04 -17.87
C VAL A 580 -1.44 -2.96 -17.85
N LYS A 581 -2.48 -3.15 -18.67
CA LYS A 581 -3.66 -2.31 -18.73
C LYS A 581 -4.87 -3.14 -18.29
N PRO A 582 -5.68 -2.65 -17.34
CA PRO A 582 -6.94 -3.32 -16.99
C PRO A 582 -7.83 -3.53 -18.23
N LEU A 583 -8.64 -4.58 -18.21
CA LEU A 583 -9.63 -4.85 -19.25
C LEU A 583 -10.70 -3.74 -19.26
N GLU A 584 -10.87 -3.08 -20.40
CA GLU A 584 -11.95 -2.10 -20.63
C GLU A 584 -12.92 -2.63 -21.70
N ALA A 585 -14.11 -3.05 -21.27
CA ALA A 585 -15.14 -3.60 -22.15
C ALA A 585 -16.50 -2.94 -21.91
N SER A 586 -17.30 -2.81 -22.99
CA SER A 586 -18.69 -2.41 -22.91
C SER A 586 -19.56 -3.63 -22.67
N CYS A 587 -20.51 -3.56 -21.75
CA CYS A 587 -21.49 -4.61 -21.52
C CYS A 587 -22.92 -4.08 -21.62
N SER A 588 -23.82 -4.90 -22.14
CA SER A 588 -25.26 -4.61 -22.15
C SER A 588 -26.04 -5.84 -21.69
N PRO A 589 -27.10 -5.69 -20.87
CA PRO A 589 -27.91 -6.83 -20.46
C PRO A 589 -28.49 -7.59 -21.66
N ARG A 590 -28.37 -8.92 -21.65
CA ARG A 590 -29.01 -9.77 -22.66
C ARG A 590 -30.52 -9.65 -22.57
N ARG A 591 -31.19 -9.50 -23.71
CA ARG A 591 -32.65 -9.26 -23.77
C ARG A 591 -33.46 -10.30 -22.99
N ASP A 592 -33.08 -11.57 -23.11
CA ASP A 592 -33.76 -12.69 -22.46
C ASP A 592 -33.57 -12.72 -20.93
N LEU A 593 -32.59 -11.96 -20.42
CA LEU A 593 -32.21 -11.89 -19.01
C LEU A 593 -32.63 -10.58 -18.33
N ILE A 594 -33.12 -9.57 -19.08
CA ILE A 594 -33.51 -8.26 -18.53
C ILE A 594 -34.51 -8.43 -17.39
N THR A 595 -35.53 -9.27 -17.57
CA THR A 595 -36.55 -9.51 -16.54
C THR A 595 -35.94 -10.12 -15.28
N LEU A 596 -35.07 -11.12 -15.42
CA LEU A 596 -34.38 -11.74 -14.28
C LEU A 596 -33.49 -10.74 -13.54
N LEU A 597 -32.69 -9.97 -14.29
CA LEU A 597 -31.78 -8.96 -13.74
C LEU A 597 -32.52 -7.81 -13.06
N SER A 598 -33.75 -7.51 -13.45
CA SER A 598 -34.58 -6.47 -12.79
C SER A 598 -35.13 -6.89 -11.42
N HIS A 599 -35.06 -8.18 -11.08
CA HIS A 599 -35.54 -8.74 -9.82
C HIS A 599 -34.44 -9.05 -8.81
N LEU A 600 -33.18 -8.95 -9.22
CA LEU A 600 -31.98 -9.07 -8.38
C LEU A 600 -31.57 -7.68 -7.88
#